data_AF-A0A4Q6AP94-F1
#
_entry.id   AF-A0A4Q6AP94-F1
#
_cell.length_a   1.000
_cell.length_b   1.000
_cell.length_c   1.000
_cell.angle_alpha   90.00
_cell.angle_beta   90.00
_cell.angle_gamma   90.00
#
_symmetry.space_group_name_H-M   'P 1'
#
loop_
_entity.id
_entity.type
_entity.pdbx_description
1 polymer ?
#
loop_
_entity_poly.entity_id
_entity_poly.type
_entity_poly.pdbx_seq_one_letter_code
_entity_poly.pdbx_strand_id
1 'polypeptide(L)'
;TWVQQLPFVVALFLAFFTTDLFQYWAHRIFHNHVYLWRFHSVHHSTKHMDWLAGSRTHFIDIFFTRAMTFVPLYVLGFSPAVFNVYIIFIAIHAVLIHANTRINFGFLKYIFTTPQYHHWHHCEDPKYYGHNFASIFPFIDMMFGTYYLPGNKWPEGTGVHESQYPKGFIRQSMYPFTKSPFDNDLKMEERSER
;
A
#
# COMPACT_ATOMS: atom_id res chain seq x y z
N THR A 1 -22.22 18.11 -8.45
CA THR A 1 -22.06 17.00 -9.41
C THR A 1 -23.05 15.88 -9.06
N TRP A 2 -23.25 14.87 -9.92
CA TRP A 2 -24.19 13.77 -9.64
C TRP A 2 -23.87 13.02 -8.34
N VAL A 3 -22.58 12.84 -8.01
CA VAL A 3 -22.15 12.20 -6.75
C VAL A 3 -22.60 12.95 -5.49
N GLN A 4 -22.82 14.27 -5.57
CA GLN A 4 -23.28 15.08 -4.44
C GLN A 4 -24.79 14.94 -4.20
N GLN A 5 -25.54 14.41 -5.17
CA GLN A 5 -26.98 14.16 -5.03
C GLN A 5 -27.27 12.80 -4.40
N LEU A 6 -26.25 11.93 -4.29
CA LEU A 6 -26.38 10.64 -3.65
C LEU A 6 -26.55 10.79 -2.13
N PRO A 7 -27.22 9.84 -1.47
CA PRO A 7 -27.18 9.76 -0.01
C PRO A 7 -25.74 9.74 0.49
N PHE A 8 -25.46 10.46 1.58
CA PHE A 8 -24.10 10.67 2.08
C PHE A 8 -23.29 9.37 2.22
N VAL A 9 -23.90 8.32 2.77
CA VAL A 9 -23.25 7.01 2.95
C VAL A 9 -22.88 6.35 1.61
N VAL A 10 -23.72 6.50 0.58
CA VAL A 10 -23.45 5.97 -0.76
C VAL A 10 -22.31 6.76 -1.41
N ALA A 11 -22.33 8.09 -1.32
CA ALA A 11 -21.24 8.93 -1.79
C ALA A 11 -19.92 8.61 -1.06
N LEU A 12 -19.97 8.36 0.25
CA LEU A 12 -18.81 8.00 1.05
C LEU A 12 -18.23 6.65 0.62
N PHE A 13 -19.07 5.62 0.47
CA PHE A 13 -18.64 4.33 -0.03
C PHE A 13 -18.00 4.44 -1.43
N LEU A 14 -18.64 5.16 -2.35
CA LEU A 14 -18.08 5.38 -3.69
C LEU A 14 -16.75 6.13 -3.66
N ALA A 15 -16.59 7.11 -2.76
CA ALA A 15 -15.33 7.81 -2.58
C ALA A 15 -14.22 6.85 -2.14
N PHE A 16 -14.47 6.03 -1.11
CA PHE A 16 -13.52 5.05 -0.61
C PHE A 16 -13.18 4.00 -1.67
N PHE A 17 -14.18 3.49 -2.38
CA PHE A 17 -13.98 2.49 -3.42
C PHE A 17 -13.17 3.07 -4.58
N THR A 18 -13.49 4.29 -5.00
CA THR A 18 -12.76 4.98 -6.08
C THR A 18 -11.31 5.22 -5.66
N THR A 19 -11.06 5.76 -4.47
CA THR A 19 -9.68 6.00 -4.04
C THR A 19 -8.90 4.71 -3.92
N ASP A 20 -9.47 3.68 -3.33
CA ASP A 20 -8.75 2.43 -3.13
C ASP A 20 -8.49 1.69 -4.45
N LEU A 21 -9.39 1.79 -5.43
CA LEU A 21 -9.18 1.23 -6.76
C LEU A 21 -8.01 1.93 -7.50
N PHE A 22 -7.94 3.26 -7.43
CA PHE A 22 -6.84 4.01 -8.04
C PHE A 22 -5.52 3.82 -7.25
N GLN A 23 -5.59 3.74 -5.92
CA GLN A 23 -4.46 3.42 -5.06
C GLN A 23 -3.92 2.03 -5.39
N TYR A 24 -4.78 1.02 -5.53
CA TYR A 24 -4.43 -0.34 -5.91
C TYR A 24 -3.59 -0.37 -7.20
N TRP A 25 -4.04 0.32 -8.25
CA TRP A 25 -3.31 0.36 -9.50
C TRP A 25 -2.00 1.13 -9.40
N ALA A 26 -2.00 2.29 -8.72
CA ALA A 26 -0.77 3.03 -8.49
C ALA A 26 0.25 2.15 -7.73
N HIS A 27 -0.18 1.52 -6.65
CA HIS A 27 0.63 0.66 -5.82
C HIS A 27 1.20 -0.53 -6.59
N ARG A 28 0.34 -1.24 -7.34
CA ARG A 28 0.76 -2.35 -8.21
C ARG A 28 1.76 -1.90 -9.28
N ILE A 29 1.60 -0.72 -9.87
CA ILE A 29 2.56 -0.16 -10.84
C ILE A 29 3.91 0.11 -10.16
N PHE A 30 3.93 0.62 -8.93
CA PHE A 30 5.18 0.80 -8.18
C PHE A 30 5.91 -0.51 -7.90
N HIS A 31 5.16 -1.60 -7.70
CA HIS A 31 5.73 -2.94 -7.54
C HIS A 31 6.27 -3.54 -8.86
N ASN A 32 5.52 -3.37 -9.96
CA ASN A 32 5.82 -4.00 -11.23
C ASN A 32 6.84 -3.23 -12.09
N HIS A 33 7.05 -1.94 -11.81
CA HIS A 33 7.93 -1.10 -12.60
C HIS A 33 9.26 -0.81 -11.90
N VAL A 34 10.36 -1.34 -12.46
CA VAL A 34 11.73 -1.28 -11.88
C VAL A 34 12.14 0.10 -11.36
N TYR A 35 11.84 1.18 -12.09
CA TYR A 35 12.21 2.53 -11.69
C TYR A 35 11.37 3.07 -10.54
N LEU A 36 10.08 2.73 -10.50
CA LEU A 36 9.15 3.19 -9.47
C LEU A 36 9.38 2.40 -8.18
N TRP A 37 9.66 1.10 -8.30
CA TRP A 37 10.03 0.25 -7.18
C TRP A 37 11.22 0.80 -6.40
N ARG A 38 12.21 1.43 -7.05
CA ARG A 38 13.34 2.05 -6.32
C ARG A 38 12.87 2.98 -5.20
N PHE A 39 11.80 3.75 -5.44
CA PHE A 39 11.23 4.65 -4.46
C PHE A 39 10.38 3.92 -3.41
N HIS A 40 9.50 3.03 -3.87
CA HIS A 40 8.59 2.30 -2.99
C HIS A 40 9.28 1.24 -2.13
N SER A 41 10.41 0.73 -2.59
CA SER A 41 11.24 -0.21 -1.83
C SER A 41 11.80 0.39 -0.54
N VAL A 42 11.93 1.72 -0.44
CA VAL A 42 12.27 2.40 0.82
C VAL A 42 11.20 2.11 1.88
N HIS A 43 9.93 2.10 1.48
CA HIS A 43 8.82 1.74 2.34
C HIS A 43 8.88 0.25 2.73
N HIS A 44 9.13 -0.63 1.76
CA HIS A 44 9.32 -2.06 2.02
C HIS A 44 10.61 -2.42 2.77
N SER A 45 11.57 -1.51 2.96
CA SER A 45 12.84 -1.79 3.63
C SER A 45 12.71 -2.11 5.14
N THR A 46 11.50 -2.07 5.68
CA THR A 46 11.22 -2.28 7.10
C THR A 46 11.29 -3.77 7.47
N LYS A 47 12.38 -4.15 8.15
CA LYS A 47 12.60 -5.55 8.61
C LYS A 47 11.71 -6.00 9.77
N HIS A 48 11.22 -5.03 10.53
CA HIS A 48 10.31 -5.26 11.65
C HIS A 48 9.15 -4.29 11.52
N MET A 49 8.02 -4.80 11.04
CA MET A 49 6.85 -3.99 10.81
C MET A 49 6.29 -3.43 12.12
N ASP A 50 6.05 -2.12 12.15
CA ASP A 50 5.39 -1.42 13.24
C ASP A 50 4.55 -0.25 12.67
N TRP A 51 3.84 0.45 13.55
CA TRP A 51 2.94 1.54 13.15
C TRP A 51 3.66 2.76 12.54
N LEU A 52 4.99 2.89 12.69
CA LEU A 52 5.82 3.92 12.06
C LEU A 52 6.32 3.52 10.67
N ALA A 53 6.22 2.24 10.29
CA ALA A 53 6.65 1.76 8.97
C ALA A 53 5.94 2.50 7.82
N GLY A 54 4.66 2.84 7.99
CA GLY A 54 3.90 3.65 7.04
C GLY A 54 4.42 5.07 6.85
N SER A 55 5.28 5.57 7.75
CA SER A 55 5.94 6.88 7.62
C SER A 55 7.29 6.80 6.91
N ARG A 56 7.81 5.60 6.62
CA ARG A 56 9.08 5.38 5.91
C ARG A 56 8.88 5.38 4.40
N THR A 57 8.20 6.38 3.87
CA THR A 57 7.83 6.42 2.45
C THR A 57 8.56 7.55 1.75
N HIS A 58 9.04 7.29 0.54
CA HIS A 58 9.73 8.29 -0.26
C HIS A 58 8.77 9.38 -0.75
N PHE A 59 9.20 10.64 -0.85
CA PHE A 59 8.30 11.75 -1.21
C PHE A 59 7.68 11.60 -2.61
N ILE A 60 8.41 11.05 -3.59
CA ILE A 60 7.88 10.78 -4.94
C ILE A 60 6.73 9.76 -4.89
N ASP A 61 6.89 8.73 -4.07
CA ASP A 61 5.88 7.70 -3.87
C ASP A 61 4.63 8.32 -3.23
N ILE A 62 4.79 9.10 -2.15
CA ILE A 62 3.69 9.86 -1.53
C ILE A 62 3.00 10.77 -2.55
N PHE A 63 3.76 11.57 -3.30
CA PHE A 63 3.17 12.52 -4.25
C PHE A 63 2.35 11.80 -5.32
N PHE A 64 2.89 10.73 -5.91
CA PHE A 64 2.21 10.00 -6.97
C PHE A 64 0.97 9.27 -6.44
N THR A 65 1.09 8.52 -5.34
CA THR A 65 -0.04 7.77 -4.77
C THR A 65 -1.14 8.71 -4.27
N ARG A 66 -0.79 9.87 -3.67
CA ARG A 66 -1.77 10.88 -3.27
C ARG A 66 -2.42 11.59 -4.45
N ALA A 67 -1.69 11.88 -5.52
CA ALA A 67 -2.27 12.42 -6.75
C ALA A 67 -3.27 11.43 -7.36
N MET A 68 -2.88 10.16 -7.49
CA MET A 68 -3.72 9.09 -8.06
C MET A 68 -5.00 8.86 -7.25
N THR A 69 -4.99 9.10 -5.95
CA THR A 69 -6.19 8.96 -5.10
C THR A 69 -7.03 10.23 -5.05
N PHE A 70 -6.42 11.41 -4.91
CA PHE A 70 -7.17 12.66 -4.71
C PHE A 70 -7.70 13.28 -6.00
N VAL A 71 -7.00 13.14 -7.13
CA VAL A 71 -7.46 13.68 -8.42
C VAL A 71 -8.81 13.09 -8.83
N PRO A 72 -9.04 11.77 -8.81
CA PRO A 72 -10.36 11.20 -9.12
C PRO A 72 -11.47 11.74 -8.20
N LEU A 73 -11.20 11.89 -6.90
CA LEU A 73 -12.20 12.44 -5.98
C LEU A 73 -12.58 13.87 -6.34
N TYR A 74 -11.59 14.70 -6.68
CA TYR A 74 -11.81 16.08 -7.08
C TYR A 74 -12.55 16.18 -8.42
N VAL A 75 -12.13 15.41 -9.42
CA VAL A 75 -12.74 15.39 -10.76
C VAL A 75 -14.18 14.91 -10.74
N LEU A 76 -14.50 13.88 -9.96
CA LEU A 76 -15.89 13.42 -9.76
C LEU A 76 -16.71 14.42 -8.95
N GLY A 77 -16.05 15.32 -8.23
CA GLY A 77 -16.67 16.40 -7.47
C GLY A 77 -17.34 15.92 -6.19
N PHE A 78 -16.72 15.02 -5.45
CA PHE A 78 -17.21 14.67 -4.11
C PHE A 78 -17.26 15.90 -3.21
N SER A 79 -18.21 15.94 -2.27
CA SER A 79 -18.35 17.08 -1.37
C SER A 79 -17.17 17.18 -0.39
N PRO A 80 -16.83 18.38 0.11
CA PRO A 80 -15.80 18.55 1.13
C PRO A 80 -16.03 17.69 2.39
N ALA A 81 -17.29 17.45 2.76
CA ALA A 81 -17.62 16.59 3.89
C ALA A 81 -17.19 15.13 3.67
N VAL A 82 -17.46 14.56 2.48
CA VAL A 82 -17.00 13.21 2.12
C VAL A 82 -15.48 13.14 2.10
N PHE A 83 -14.84 14.17 1.53
CA PHE A 83 -13.39 14.27 1.45
C PHE A 83 -12.73 14.29 2.84
N ASN A 84 -13.27 15.08 3.77
CA ASN A 84 -12.77 15.18 5.14
C ASN A 84 -12.88 13.87 5.91
N VAL A 85 -14.03 13.18 5.80
CA VAL A 85 -14.22 11.87 6.45
C VAL A 85 -13.23 10.84 5.89
N TYR A 86 -13.04 10.83 4.57
CA TYR A 86 -12.05 9.96 3.93
C TYR A 86 -10.62 10.24 4.41
N ILE A 87 -10.19 11.50 4.50
CA ILE A 87 -8.85 11.86 4.97
C ILE A 87 -8.62 11.39 6.42
N ILE A 88 -9.58 11.63 7.31
CA ILE A 88 -9.48 11.21 8.71
C ILE A 88 -9.38 9.69 8.78
N PHE A 89 -10.24 8.99 8.02
CA PHE A 89 -10.21 7.53 7.97
C PHE A 89 -8.86 7.02 7.49
N ILE A 90 -8.36 7.50 6.34
CA ILE A 90 -7.13 6.96 5.76
C ILE A 90 -5.89 7.26 6.61
N ALA A 91 -5.88 8.39 7.34
CA ALA A 91 -4.82 8.70 8.28
C ALA A 91 -4.74 7.68 9.42
N ILE A 92 -5.88 7.27 9.98
CA ILE A 92 -5.96 6.26 11.04
C ILE A 92 -5.72 4.86 10.47
N HIS A 93 -6.36 4.54 9.34
CA HIS A 93 -6.30 3.24 8.72
C HIS A 93 -4.87 2.90 8.26
N ALA A 94 -4.16 3.86 7.66
CA ALA A 94 -2.76 3.69 7.30
C ALA A 94 -1.90 3.32 8.51
N VAL A 95 -2.09 3.95 9.68
CA VAL A 95 -1.35 3.58 10.89
C VAL A 95 -1.72 2.17 11.35
N LEU A 96 -3.02 1.83 11.33
CA LEU A 96 -3.51 0.53 11.76
C LEU A 96 -2.94 -0.62 10.92
N ILE A 97 -2.97 -0.53 9.59
CA ILE A 97 -2.55 -1.65 8.72
C ILE A 97 -1.06 -1.98 8.85
N HIS A 98 -0.22 -1.04 9.31
CA HIS A 98 1.19 -1.31 9.59
C HIS A 98 1.44 -1.74 11.04
N ALA A 99 0.49 -1.52 11.95
CA ALA A 99 0.71 -1.78 13.37
C ALA A 99 1.10 -3.25 13.63
N ASN A 100 2.00 -3.48 14.58
CA ASN A 100 2.39 -4.83 15.01
C ASN A 100 1.36 -5.40 16.00
N THR A 101 0.09 -5.40 15.62
CA THR A 101 -1.00 -5.94 16.43
C THR A 101 -1.54 -7.19 15.77
N ARG A 102 -1.69 -8.26 16.56
CA ARG A 102 -2.23 -9.55 16.08
C ARG A 102 -3.72 -9.70 16.38
N ILE A 103 -4.46 -8.60 16.28
CA ILE A 103 -5.91 -8.58 16.50
C ILE A 103 -6.58 -9.50 15.48
N ASN A 104 -7.49 -10.35 15.96
CA ASN A 104 -8.31 -11.17 15.08
C ASN A 104 -9.51 -10.35 14.59
N PHE A 105 -9.48 -9.94 13.32
CA PHE A 105 -10.55 -9.18 12.68
C PHE A 105 -11.74 -10.04 12.22
N GLY A 106 -11.70 -11.37 12.41
CA GLY A 106 -12.79 -12.26 12.02
C GLY A 106 -13.14 -12.13 10.54
N PHE A 107 -14.43 -11.91 10.23
CA PHE A 107 -14.88 -11.70 8.85
C PHE A 107 -14.44 -10.34 8.27
N LEU A 108 -14.13 -9.35 9.10
CA LEU A 108 -13.75 -8.02 8.64
C LEU A 108 -12.45 -8.03 7.84
N LYS A 109 -11.61 -9.07 7.97
CA LYS A 109 -10.38 -9.22 7.17
C LYS A 109 -10.60 -9.39 5.66
N TYR A 110 -11.84 -9.63 5.25
CA TYR A 110 -12.25 -9.69 3.83
C TYR A 110 -12.87 -8.39 3.34
N ILE A 111 -13.23 -7.50 4.26
CA ILE A 111 -13.84 -6.20 3.96
C ILE A 111 -12.79 -5.10 4.09
N PHE A 112 -12.03 -5.09 5.18
CA PHE A 112 -11.00 -4.09 5.45
C PHE A 112 -9.60 -4.69 5.41
N THR A 113 -8.65 -3.92 4.91
CA THR A 113 -7.23 -4.22 5.01
C THR A 113 -6.85 -4.30 6.48
N THR A 114 -6.13 -5.35 6.85
CA THR A 114 -5.74 -5.64 8.24
C THR A 114 -4.23 -5.63 8.40
N PRO A 115 -3.72 -5.53 9.64
CA PRO A 115 -2.30 -5.75 9.92
C PRO A 115 -1.75 -7.03 9.27
N GLN A 116 -2.42 -8.17 9.46
CA GLN A 116 -1.97 -9.45 8.91
C GLN A 116 -1.87 -9.40 7.38
N TYR A 117 -2.88 -8.85 6.72
CA TYR A 117 -2.92 -8.70 5.26
C TYR A 117 -1.75 -7.88 4.73
N HIS A 118 -1.49 -6.73 5.36
CA HIS A 118 -0.46 -5.82 4.90
C HIS A 118 0.95 -6.29 5.30
N HIS A 119 1.09 -7.03 6.40
CA HIS A 119 2.36 -7.71 6.71
C HIS A 119 2.71 -8.73 5.63
N TRP A 120 1.73 -9.49 5.12
CA TRP A 120 1.96 -10.40 3.98
C TRP A 120 2.38 -9.66 2.71
N HIS A 121 1.81 -8.49 2.45
CA HIS A 121 2.26 -7.62 1.36
C HIS A 121 3.75 -7.20 1.51
N HIS A 122 4.18 -6.96 2.75
CA HIS A 122 5.56 -6.62 3.09
C HIS A 122 6.46 -7.84 3.34
N CYS A 123 6.00 -9.07 3.10
CA CYS A 123 6.78 -10.27 3.35
C CYS A 123 8.10 -10.20 2.58
N GLU A 124 9.22 -10.55 3.23
CA GLU A 124 10.52 -10.50 2.56
C GLU A 124 10.75 -11.67 1.59
N ASP A 125 10.07 -12.79 1.77
CA ASP A 125 10.23 -14.00 0.97
C ASP A 125 9.69 -13.78 -0.46
N PRO A 126 10.54 -13.90 -1.50
CA PRO A 126 10.15 -13.68 -2.89
C PRO A 126 8.98 -14.53 -3.38
N LYS A 127 8.73 -15.69 -2.75
CA LYS A 127 7.60 -16.55 -3.07
C LYS A 127 6.23 -15.89 -2.89
N TYR A 128 6.13 -14.88 -2.02
CA TYR A 128 4.86 -14.22 -1.69
C TYR A 128 4.75 -12.78 -2.23
N TYR A 129 5.66 -12.37 -3.11
CA TYR A 129 5.54 -11.07 -3.80
C TYR A 129 4.33 -11.03 -4.73
N GLY A 130 3.97 -9.83 -5.19
CA GLY A 130 2.88 -9.68 -6.15
C GLY A 130 1.48 -9.74 -5.53
N HIS A 131 1.35 -9.57 -4.21
CA HIS A 131 0.09 -9.75 -3.49
C HIS A 131 -0.29 -8.54 -2.63
N ASN A 132 -1.61 -8.38 -2.40
CA ASN A 132 -2.20 -7.52 -1.39
C ASN A 132 -1.94 -6.01 -1.54
N PHE A 133 -2.28 -5.43 -2.69
CA PHE A 133 -2.01 -4.02 -3.00
C PHE A 133 -3.07 -3.02 -2.50
N ALA A 134 -4.30 -3.46 -2.25
CA ALA A 134 -5.39 -2.60 -1.78
C ALA A 134 -5.11 -2.07 -0.37
N SER A 135 -5.37 -0.77 -0.18
CA SER A 135 -5.10 -0.07 1.08
C SER A 135 -6.31 -0.07 2.01
N ILE A 136 -7.53 -0.29 1.50
CA ILE A 136 -8.75 -0.29 2.30
C ILE A 136 -9.52 -1.59 2.15
N PHE A 137 -9.71 -2.08 0.92
CA PHE A 137 -10.67 -3.11 0.55
C PHE A 137 -9.97 -4.32 -0.09
N PRO A 138 -9.66 -5.38 0.67
CA PRO A 138 -9.01 -6.59 0.15
C PRO A 138 -9.78 -7.27 -0.98
N PHE A 139 -11.09 -7.04 -1.09
CA PHE A 139 -11.86 -7.58 -2.22
C PHE A 139 -11.41 -7.00 -3.57
N ILE A 140 -10.73 -5.85 -3.62
CA ILE A 140 -10.11 -5.34 -4.85
C ILE A 140 -9.01 -6.30 -5.32
N ASP A 141 -8.13 -6.74 -4.43
CA ASP A 141 -7.16 -7.79 -4.75
C ASP A 141 -7.82 -9.12 -5.12
N MET A 142 -8.97 -9.46 -4.54
CA MET A 142 -9.72 -10.66 -4.95
C MET A 142 -10.24 -10.53 -6.38
N MET A 143 -10.76 -9.36 -6.77
CA MET A 143 -11.23 -9.10 -8.14
C MET A 143 -10.11 -9.21 -9.18
N PHE A 144 -8.89 -8.81 -8.82
CA PHE A 144 -7.74 -8.79 -9.74
C PHE A 144 -6.77 -9.96 -9.55
N GLY A 145 -7.10 -10.93 -8.70
CA GLY A 145 -6.33 -12.16 -8.52
C GLY A 145 -4.99 -11.99 -7.76
N THR A 146 -4.88 -10.99 -6.90
CA THR A 146 -3.67 -10.67 -6.12
C THR A 146 -3.87 -10.83 -4.61
N TYR A 147 -5.01 -11.38 -4.19
CA TYR A 147 -5.33 -11.57 -2.77
C TYR A 147 -4.60 -12.78 -2.18
N TYR A 148 -3.95 -12.59 -1.02
CA TYR A 148 -3.29 -13.65 -0.27
C TYR A 148 -3.44 -13.47 1.24
N LEU A 149 -4.11 -14.41 1.91
CA LEU A 149 -4.23 -14.42 3.36
C LEU A 149 -4.38 -15.86 3.90
N PRO A 150 -3.27 -16.55 4.22
CA PRO A 150 -3.28 -17.96 4.59
C PRO A 150 -3.76 -18.18 6.03
N GLY A 151 -5.08 -18.19 6.22
CA GLY A 151 -5.70 -18.47 7.52
C GLY A 151 -5.25 -17.48 8.59
N ASN A 152 -4.63 -18.01 9.66
CA ASN A 152 -4.11 -17.21 10.78
C ASN A 152 -2.57 -17.10 10.78
N LYS A 153 -1.91 -17.49 9.68
CA LYS A 153 -0.46 -17.41 9.56
C LYS A 153 0.00 -15.97 9.32
N TRP A 154 1.16 -15.65 9.86
CA TRP A 154 1.88 -14.40 9.65
C TRP A 154 3.15 -14.68 8.84
N PRO A 155 3.67 -13.71 8.07
CA PRO A 155 4.98 -13.86 7.45
C PRO A 155 6.05 -14.04 8.52
N GLU A 156 7.09 -14.81 8.22
CA GLU A 156 8.23 -15.03 9.13
C GLU A 156 9.08 -13.75 9.30
N GLY A 157 9.16 -12.95 8.24
CA GLY A 157 9.84 -11.66 8.21
C GLY A 157 9.23 -10.70 7.19
N THR A 158 9.45 -9.41 7.41
CA THR A 158 9.13 -8.34 6.45
C THR A 158 10.42 -7.71 5.96
N GLY A 159 10.38 -7.01 4.84
CA GLY A 159 11.56 -6.35 4.31
C GLY A 159 11.69 -6.49 2.80
N VAL A 160 12.86 -6.12 2.30
CA VAL A 160 13.30 -6.46 0.95
C VAL A 160 14.44 -7.47 1.08
N HIS A 161 14.27 -8.65 0.47
CA HIS A 161 15.20 -9.77 0.55
C HIS A 161 16.63 -9.35 0.19
N GLU A 162 17.64 -9.77 0.97
CA GLU A 162 19.08 -9.50 0.75
C GLU A 162 19.51 -8.04 0.58
N SER A 163 18.59 -7.09 0.81
CA SER A 163 18.84 -5.68 0.62
C SER A 163 19.51 -5.01 1.83
N GLN A 164 20.31 -3.98 1.55
CA GLN A 164 20.83 -3.06 2.55
C GLN A 164 20.48 -1.62 2.20
N TYR A 165 19.66 -1.01 3.05
CA TYR A 165 19.31 0.41 2.95
C TYR A 165 20.19 1.23 3.88
N PRO A 166 20.61 2.45 3.46
CA PRO A 166 21.36 3.32 4.34
C PRO A 166 20.53 3.74 5.54
N LYS A 167 21.19 3.97 6.68
CA LYS A 167 20.54 4.52 7.87
C LYS A 167 20.36 6.04 7.73
N GLY A 168 19.23 6.53 8.23
CA GLY A 168 18.92 7.95 8.32
C GLY A 168 18.09 8.48 7.14
N PHE A 169 17.16 9.36 7.47
CA PHE A 169 16.15 9.88 6.54
C PHE A 169 16.75 10.43 5.24
N ILE A 170 17.71 11.35 5.33
CA ILE A 170 18.31 11.99 4.14
C ILE A 170 18.95 10.96 3.20
N ARG A 171 19.67 9.97 3.76
CA ARG A 171 20.33 8.95 2.94
C ARG A 171 19.32 8.03 2.27
N GLN A 172 18.24 7.66 2.96
CA GLN A 172 17.14 6.89 2.39
C GLN A 172 16.38 7.68 1.30
N SER A 173 16.22 8.99 1.44
CA SER A 173 15.63 9.85 0.41
C SER A 173 16.51 9.96 -0.84
N MET A 174 17.84 9.93 -0.70
CA MET A 174 18.75 9.99 -1.84
C MET A 174 19.02 8.63 -2.50
N TYR A 175 18.78 7.53 -1.78
CA TYR A 175 19.10 6.18 -2.22
C TYR A 175 18.44 5.78 -3.56
N PRO A 176 17.13 6.02 -3.77
CA PRO A 176 16.45 5.65 -5.02
C PRO A 176 16.98 6.35 -6.27
N PHE A 177 17.70 7.47 -6.14
CA PHE A 177 18.29 8.17 -7.28
C PHE A 177 19.65 7.60 -7.68
N THR A 178 20.39 7.02 -6.74
CA THR A 178 21.81 6.66 -6.91
C THR A 178 22.04 5.16 -6.94
N LYS A 179 21.15 4.37 -6.35
CA LYS A 179 21.24 2.92 -6.26
C LYS A 179 19.91 2.27 -6.62
N SER A 180 19.97 1.00 -6.98
CA SER A 180 18.81 0.17 -7.18
C SER A 180 18.82 -0.97 -6.17
N PRO A 181 17.69 -1.31 -5.52
CA PRO A 181 17.60 -2.55 -4.75
C PRO A 181 17.90 -3.77 -5.64
N PHE A 182 17.61 -3.68 -6.95
CA PHE A 182 17.95 -4.71 -7.93
C PHE A 182 19.43 -4.82 -8.27
N ASP A 183 20.30 -3.97 -7.72
CA ASP A 183 21.76 -4.12 -7.89
C ASP A 183 22.26 -5.38 -7.15
N ASN A 184 21.55 -5.82 -6.10
CA ASN A 184 21.91 -6.98 -5.27
C ASN A 184 20.78 -7.99 -5.05
N ASP A 185 19.49 -7.60 -5.20
CA ASP A 185 18.38 -8.44 -4.68
C ASP A 185 17.79 -9.47 -5.66
N LEU A 186 17.84 -9.28 -6.99
CA LEU A 186 17.11 -10.15 -7.94
C LEU A 186 17.71 -10.14 -9.36
N LYS A 187 17.69 -11.31 -10.03
CA LYS A 187 18.03 -11.42 -11.46
C LYS A 187 16.98 -10.73 -12.33
N MET A 188 17.37 -10.33 -13.55
CA MET A 188 16.45 -9.64 -14.48
C MET A 188 15.17 -10.42 -14.78
N GLU A 189 15.25 -11.74 -14.75
CA GLU A 189 14.14 -12.66 -15.03
C GLU A 189 13.08 -12.69 -13.91
N GLU A 190 13.44 -12.33 -12.68
CA GLU A 190 12.54 -12.34 -11.50
C GLU A 190 11.78 -11.00 -11.35
N ARG A 191 11.97 -10.07 -12.30
CA ARG A 191 11.41 -8.71 -12.26
C ARG A 191 9.94 -8.61 -12.68
N SER A 192 9.38 -9.63 -13.34
CA SER A 192 8.00 -9.60 -13.84
C SER A 192 6.95 -10.15 -12.88
N GLU A 193 7.36 -10.67 -11.72
CA GLU A 193 6.45 -11.29 -10.73
C GLU A 193 6.30 -10.49 -9.43
N ARG A 194 6.83 -9.25 -9.35
CA ARG A 194 6.70 -8.36 -8.18
C ARG A 194 5.47 -7.46 -8.20
#